data_AF-A0A1B6JH24-F1
#
_entry.id   AF-A0A1B6JH24-F1
#
_cell.length_a   1.000
_cell.length_b   1.000
_cell.length_c   1.000
_cell.angle_alpha   90.00
_cell.angle_beta   90.00
_cell.angle_gamma   90.00
#
_symmetry.space_group_name_H-M   'P 1'
#
loop_
_entity.id
_entity.type
_entity.pdbx_description
1 polymer ?
#
loop_
_entity_poly.entity_id
_entity_poly.type
_entity_poly.pdbx_seq_one_letter_code
_entity_poly.pdbx_strand_id
1 'polypeptide(L)'
;DPLHPGILHFQINPKTGVILTQLPIDREAVDTFRLTVVATDQALPESSRLSAEKLVTVIVEDANDNAPMFVSMNAAILPTPQRTSYHGRDGMQVMTVFARDLDSSTNGLVTYDLVTGNTDLFRLHRSTGVVTLRRYIPDPEPKYQISVKATDEAVQSDRKSTDAYITVIALGSGPGPVFEDDEAAGSVYENEPPGTSVLTVTASLRDQAQAEIEYYVTNVTGEGGRQADRLFDVDPRLGIVSTAEVLDREAGPDWYDVEIYAIVLNSATPHTGQTKIRVKVLDKNDSPPSFQEMPHEYSVSEDLPAGQVVATLRASDPDTPGTLSYATA
;
A
#
# COMPACT_ATOMS: atom_id res chain seq x y z
N ASP A 1 -9.84 -16.50 -14.16
CA ASP A 1 -8.94 -15.87 -13.20
C ASP A 1 -7.56 -15.76 -13.85
N PRO A 2 -7.02 -14.53 -14.03
CA PRO A 2 -5.64 -14.33 -14.50
C PRO A 2 -4.60 -15.00 -13.59
N LEU A 3 -4.91 -15.19 -12.31
CA LEU A 3 -4.01 -15.78 -11.31
C LEU A 3 -4.05 -17.32 -11.33
N HIS A 4 -5.12 -17.92 -11.88
CA HIS A 4 -5.28 -19.37 -11.98
C HIS A 4 -5.95 -19.79 -13.30
N PRO A 5 -5.18 -19.88 -14.40
CA PRO A 5 -5.69 -20.40 -15.67
C PRO A 5 -6.06 -21.88 -15.51
N GLY A 6 -7.37 -22.15 -15.37
CA GLY A 6 -7.92 -23.49 -15.16
C GLY A 6 -9.02 -23.56 -14.10
N ILE A 7 -9.18 -22.51 -13.27
CA ILE A 7 -10.27 -22.42 -12.31
C ILE A 7 -11.53 -21.90 -12.99
N LEU A 8 -12.58 -22.73 -13.02
CA LEU A 8 -13.89 -22.38 -13.52
C LEU A 8 -14.78 -21.93 -12.35
N HIS A 9 -15.01 -20.62 -12.23
CA HIS A 9 -15.98 -20.08 -11.25
C HIS A 9 -17.43 -20.37 -11.64
N PHE A 10 -17.68 -20.72 -12.90
CA PHE A 10 -19.01 -20.96 -13.46
C PHE A 10 -19.09 -22.28 -14.20
N GLN A 11 -20.22 -22.96 -14.05
CA GLN A 11 -20.56 -24.15 -14.80
C GLN A 11 -21.93 -23.98 -15.48
N ILE A 12 -22.07 -24.41 -16.73
CA ILE A 12 -23.34 -24.42 -17.44
C ILE A 12 -23.95 -25.84 -17.47
N ASN A 13 -25.24 -25.95 -17.19
CA ASN A 13 -25.98 -27.19 -17.35
C ASN A 13 -26.18 -27.50 -18.85
N PRO A 14 -25.69 -28.63 -19.37
CA PRO A 14 -25.69 -28.93 -20.82
C PRO A 14 -27.10 -29.19 -21.39
N LYS A 15 -28.11 -29.41 -20.54
CA LYS A 15 -29.50 -29.66 -20.98
C LYS A 15 -30.39 -28.43 -20.85
N THR A 16 -30.18 -27.63 -19.81
CA THR A 16 -31.06 -26.48 -19.52
C THR A 16 -30.45 -25.13 -19.87
N GLY A 17 -29.13 -25.06 -20.08
CA GLY A 17 -28.40 -23.80 -20.30
C GLY A 17 -28.26 -22.93 -19.04
N VAL A 18 -28.68 -23.42 -17.87
CA VAL A 18 -28.54 -22.68 -16.59
C VAL A 18 -27.06 -22.59 -16.21
N ILE A 19 -26.57 -21.37 -16.00
CA ILE A 19 -25.22 -21.10 -15.48
C ILE A 19 -25.30 -21.04 -13.95
N LEU A 20 -24.43 -21.79 -13.28
CA LEU A 20 -24.32 -21.87 -11.83
C LEU A 20 -22.92 -21.44 -11.41
N THR A 21 -22.82 -20.79 -10.26
CA THR A 21 -21.53 -20.57 -9.60
C THR A 21 -21.01 -21.89 -9.04
N GLN A 22 -19.72 -22.16 -9.23
CA GLN A 22 -19.04 -23.37 -8.77
C GLN A 22 -18.09 -23.11 -7.61
N LEU A 23 -17.54 -21.89 -7.55
CA LEU A 23 -16.60 -21.44 -6.52
C LEU A 23 -17.03 -20.08 -6.00
N PRO A 24 -16.56 -19.69 -4.79
CA PRO A 24 -16.66 -18.32 -4.33
C PRO A 24 -16.12 -17.35 -5.37
N ILE A 25 -16.71 -16.16 -5.41
CA ILE A 25 -16.30 -15.07 -6.27
C ILE A 25 -16.00 -13.92 -5.33
N ASP A 26 -14.81 -13.38 -5.49
CA ASP A 26 -14.32 -12.21 -4.77
C ASP A 26 -14.24 -11.07 -5.78
N ARG A 27 -14.98 -9.98 -5.53
CA ARG A 27 -15.11 -8.87 -6.46
C ARG A 27 -13.80 -8.07 -6.52
N GLU A 28 -13.09 -7.99 -5.40
CA GLU A 28 -11.80 -7.31 -5.25
C GLU A 28 -10.72 -8.01 -6.10
N ALA A 29 -10.84 -9.32 -6.31
CA ALA A 29 -9.98 -10.07 -7.21
C ALA A 29 -10.41 -9.95 -8.69
N VAL A 30 -11.69 -10.20 -9.00
CA VAL A 30 -12.22 -10.15 -10.37
C VAL A 30 -13.68 -9.66 -10.37
N ASP A 31 -13.92 -8.48 -10.94
CA ASP A 31 -15.24 -7.85 -10.98
C ASP A 31 -16.12 -8.27 -12.18
N THR A 32 -15.52 -8.86 -13.22
CA THR A 32 -16.18 -9.15 -14.49
C THR A 32 -15.70 -10.44 -15.12
N PHE A 33 -16.64 -11.32 -15.46
CA PHE A 33 -16.37 -12.56 -16.19
C PHE A 33 -17.02 -12.53 -17.57
N ARG A 34 -16.25 -12.91 -18.60
CA ARG A 34 -16.72 -13.04 -19.97
C ARG A 34 -16.71 -14.51 -20.37
N LEU A 35 -17.90 -15.10 -20.51
CA LEU A 35 -18.10 -16.51 -20.79
C LEU A 35 -18.56 -16.67 -22.25
N THR A 36 -17.82 -17.43 -23.05
CA THR A 36 -18.28 -17.84 -24.38
C THR A 36 -19.10 -19.12 -24.26
N VAL A 37 -20.41 -19.03 -24.45
CA VAL A 37 -21.33 -20.16 -24.42
C VAL A 37 -21.54 -20.67 -25.85
N VAL A 38 -21.34 -21.96 -26.06
CA VAL A 38 -21.54 -22.64 -27.34
C VAL A 38 -22.74 -23.58 -27.23
N ALA A 39 -23.72 -23.41 -28.11
CA ALA A 39 -24.85 -24.33 -28.26
C ALA A 39 -24.69 -25.11 -29.56
N THR A 40 -24.58 -26.43 -29.46
CA THR A 40 -24.41 -27.34 -30.61
C THR A 40 -25.62 -28.28 -30.72
N ASP A 41 -26.19 -28.40 -31.91
CA ASP A 41 -27.27 -29.35 -32.14
C ASP A 41 -26.78 -30.82 -32.03
N GLN A 42 -27.71 -31.78 -32.05
CA GLN A 42 -27.40 -33.21 -31.94
C GLN A 42 -27.63 -33.95 -33.27
N ALA A 43 -27.36 -33.31 -34.41
CA ALA A 43 -27.49 -33.93 -35.72
C ALA A 43 -26.58 -35.18 -35.86
N LEU A 44 -27.03 -36.13 -36.70
CA LEU A 44 -26.29 -37.33 -37.08
C LEU A 44 -26.10 -37.34 -38.61
N PRO A 45 -24.89 -37.65 -39.13
CA PRO A 45 -23.64 -37.91 -38.40
C PRO A 45 -23.11 -36.68 -37.65
N GLU A 46 -22.22 -36.84 -36.66
CA GLU A 46 -21.72 -35.70 -35.86
C GLU A 46 -21.11 -34.57 -36.72
N SER A 47 -20.59 -34.92 -37.90
CA SER A 47 -20.03 -33.97 -38.87
C SER A 47 -21.05 -33.00 -39.46
N SER A 48 -22.36 -33.23 -39.29
CA SER A 48 -23.41 -32.31 -39.72
C SER A 48 -23.93 -31.39 -38.61
N ARG A 49 -23.38 -31.50 -37.39
CA ARG A 49 -23.78 -30.64 -36.27
C ARG A 49 -23.42 -29.18 -36.51
N LEU A 50 -24.33 -28.28 -36.20
CA LEU A 50 -24.11 -26.83 -36.25
C LEU A 50 -24.05 -26.26 -34.84
N SER A 51 -23.24 -25.21 -34.68
CA SER A 51 -23.05 -24.51 -33.41
C SER A 51 -23.33 -23.03 -33.54
N ALA A 52 -23.82 -22.43 -32.46
CA ALA A 52 -23.89 -20.99 -32.29
C ALA A 52 -23.16 -20.58 -31.01
N GLU A 53 -22.43 -19.47 -31.06
CA GLU A 53 -21.70 -18.93 -29.92
C GLU A 53 -22.37 -17.65 -29.41
N LYS A 54 -22.36 -17.46 -28.09
CA LYS A 54 -22.83 -16.25 -27.43
C LYS A 54 -21.86 -15.86 -26.32
N LEU A 55 -21.39 -14.62 -26.37
CA LEU A 55 -20.66 -14.01 -25.27
C LEU A 55 -21.66 -13.58 -24.18
N VAL A 56 -21.45 -14.07 -22.97
CA VAL A 56 -22.18 -13.70 -21.75
C VAL A 56 -21.24 -12.96 -20.82
N THR A 57 -21.62 -11.75 -20.40
CA THR A 57 -20.87 -10.97 -19.42
C THR A 57 -21.57 -11.08 -18.07
N VAL A 58 -20.86 -11.59 -17.07
CA VAL A 58 -21.29 -11.61 -15.67
C VAL A 58 -20.57 -10.48 -14.96
N ILE A 59 -21.33 -9.55 -14.39
CA ILE A 59 -20.81 -8.44 -13.57
C ILE A 59 -21.04 -8.84 -12.12
N VAL A 60 -19.98 -8.79 -11.31
CA VAL A 60 -20.04 -9.09 -9.88
C VAL A 60 -20.42 -7.82 -9.13
N GLU A 61 -21.49 -7.88 -8.34
CA GLU A 61 -21.89 -6.77 -7.48
C GLU A 61 -21.03 -6.77 -6.21
N ASP A 62 -20.82 -5.57 -5.67
CA ASP A 62 -20.02 -5.31 -4.49
C ASP A 62 -20.73 -5.77 -3.20
N ALA A 63 -19.98 -6.38 -2.30
CA ALA A 63 -20.39 -6.68 -0.94
C ALA A 63 -19.48 -5.90 0.01
N ASN A 64 -20.02 -5.35 1.10
CA ASN A 64 -19.19 -4.68 2.11
C ASN A 64 -18.50 -5.76 2.95
N ASP A 65 -17.38 -6.32 2.48
CA ASP A 65 -16.63 -7.36 3.19
C ASP A 65 -15.24 -6.91 3.65
N ASN A 66 -14.73 -5.77 3.17
CA ASN A 66 -13.48 -5.17 3.61
C ASN A 66 -13.72 -4.05 4.63
N ALA A 67 -12.78 -3.88 5.56
CA ALA A 67 -12.82 -2.79 6.53
C ALA A 67 -11.76 -1.74 6.15
N PRO A 68 -11.98 -0.46 6.44
CA PRO A 68 -10.98 0.56 6.13
C PRO A 68 -9.66 0.29 6.86
N MET A 69 -8.52 0.44 6.18
CA MET A 69 -7.18 0.26 6.74
C MET A 69 -6.35 1.53 6.62
N PHE A 70 -5.78 2.00 7.74
CA PHE A 70 -4.92 3.19 7.75
C PHE A 70 -3.59 2.93 7.03
N VAL A 71 -3.31 3.75 6.02
CA VAL A 71 -2.05 3.72 5.25
C VAL A 71 -1.19 4.97 5.49
N SER A 72 -1.69 5.97 6.22
CA SER A 72 -0.89 7.10 6.70
C SER A 72 0.07 6.69 7.84
N MET A 73 1.12 7.49 8.07
CA MET A 73 2.01 7.33 9.22
C MET A 73 1.23 7.32 10.54
N ASN A 74 1.72 6.57 11.53
CA ASN A 74 1.16 6.52 12.88
C ASN A 74 1.81 7.53 13.85
N ALA A 75 2.74 8.35 13.37
CA ALA A 75 3.33 9.44 14.12
C ALA A 75 3.47 10.70 13.28
N ALA A 76 3.38 11.86 13.93
CA ALA A 76 3.49 13.17 13.32
C ALA A 76 4.16 14.18 14.26
N ILE A 77 4.68 15.25 13.70
CA ILE A 77 5.30 16.33 14.47
C ILE A 77 4.28 17.41 14.82
N LEU A 78 4.26 17.86 16.07
CA LEU A 78 3.45 18.98 16.52
C LEU A 78 3.91 20.27 15.82
N PRO A 79 3.03 20.99 15.12
CA PRO A 79 3.39 22.20 14.40
C PRO A 79 3.78 23.34 15.37
N THR A 80 4.83 24.08 15.03
CA THR A 80 5.21 25.31 15.74
C THR A 80 4.70 26.56 15.02
N PRO A 81 4.36 27.65 15.74
CA PRO A 81 3.80 28.87 15.14
C PRO A 81 4.68 29.53 14.07
N GLN A 82 5.98 29.28 14.09
CA GLN A 82 6.92 29.82 13.10
C GLN A 82 6.95 29.02 11.79
N ARG A 83 6.49 27.76 11.80
CA ARG A 83 6.56 26.84 10.64
C ARG A 83 5.25 26.68 9.88
N THR A 84 4.14 27.22 10.38
CA THR A 84 2.83 27.04 9.75
C THR A 84 2.11 28.38 9.54
N SER A 85 1.63 28.58 8.31
CA SER A 85 0.70 29.66 8.00
C SER A 85 -0.58 29.45 8.80
N TYR A 86 -0.91 30.38 9.70
CA TYR A 86 -2.16 30.36 10.45
C TYR A 86 -3.33 30.54 9.48
N HIS A 87 -3.85 29.44 8.93
CA HIS A 87 -5.02 29.46 8.06
C HIS A 87 -6.31 29.60 8.90
N GLY A 88 -6.51 30.78 9.50
CA GLY A 88 -7.79 31.17 10.09
C GLY A 88 -8.42 30.15 11.06
N ARG A 89 -9.75 30.02 11.00
CA ARG A 89 -10.60 29.30 11.97
C ARG A 89 -10.34 27.79 12.10
N ASP A 90 -9.46 27.21 11.27
CA ASP A 90 -9.26 25.76 11.19
C ASP A 90 -8.02 25.26 11.95
N GLY A 91 -7.22 26.15 12.55
CA GLY A 91 -6.06 25.78 13.36
C GLY A 91 -4.80 25.47 12.55
N MET A 92 -3.78 24.87 13.19
CA MET A 92 -2.52 24.49 12.54
C MET A 92 -2.55 23.00 12.15
N GLN A 93 -2.30 22.67 10.89
CA GLN A 93 -2.30 21.28 10.43
C GLN A 93 -1.14 20.50 11.07
N VAL A 94 -1.46 19.33 11.62
CA VAL A 94 -0.51 18.39 12.23
C VAL A 94 -0.15 17.31 11.20
N MET A 95 -1.16 16.65 10.64
CA MET A 95 -1.02 15.63 9.60
C MET A 95 -2.35 15.44 8.88
N THR A 96 -2.35 14.58 7.87
CA THR A 96 -3.57 14.03 7.28
C THR A 96 -3.57 12.53 7.51
N VAL A 97 -4.55 12.02 8.25
CA VAL A 97 -4.76 10.57 8.34
C VAL A 97 -5.47 10.09 7.08
N PHE A 98 -5.12 8.89 6.63
CA PHE A 98 -5.71 8.32 5.43
C PHE A 98 -5.87 6.81 5.61
N ALA A 99 -7.07 6.32 5.34
CA ALA A 99 -7.39 4.91 5.29
C ALA A 99 -8.01 4.55 3.93
N ARG A 100 -7.69 3.35 3.46
CA ARG A 100 -8.22 2.77 2.22
C ARG A 100 -9.18 1.65 2.55
N ASP A 101 -10.25 1.59 1.79
CA ASP A 101 -11.17 0.47 1.79
C ASP A 101 -11.23 -0.05 0.34
N LEU A 102 -11.22 -1.37 0.17
CA LEU A 102 -11.14 -2.03 -1.15
C LEU A 102 -12.52 -2.19 -1.79
N ASP A 103 -13.58 -2.01 -1.00
CA ASP A 103 -14.95 -2.10 -1.47
C ASP A 103 -15.30 -0.90 -2.38
N SER A 104 -16.34 -1.04 -3.20
CA SER A 104 -16.74 -0.01 -4.16
C SER A 104 -17.76 0.97 -3.59
N SER A 105 -17.83 2.16 -4.17
CA SER A 105 -18.88 3.15 -3.89
C SER A 105 -19.00 3.54 -2.40
N THR A 106 -20.17 3.43 -1.78
CA THR A 106 -20.37 3.79 -0.37
C THR A 106 -19.73 2.81 0.59
N ASN A 107 -19.58 1.54 0.19
CA ASN A 107 -18.90 0.50 0.95
C ASN A 107 -17.42 0.82 1.08
N GLY A 108 -16.81 1.39 0.03
CA GLY A 108 -15.43 1.90 0.10
C GLY A 108 -15.25 3.33 0.62
N LEU A 109 -16.33 4.07 0.89
CA LEU A 109 -16.22 5.50 1.21
C LEU A 109 -15.92 5.72 2.69
N VAL A 110 -14.68 6.10 2.99
CA VAL A 110 -14.21 6.23 4.38
C VAL A 110 -14.50 7.61 4.98
N THR A 111 -14.96 7.60 6.24
CA THR A 111 -15.02 8.78 7.12
C THR A 111 -14.28 8.55 8.42
N TYR A 112 -13.86 9.65 9.04
CA TYR A 112 -12.96 9.64 10.19
C TYR A 112 -13.57 10.30 11.43
N ASP A 113 -13.36 9.70 12.59
CA ASP A 113 -13.75 10.25 13.89
C ASP A 113 -12.57 10.24 14.87
N LEU A 114 -12.48 11.30 15.68
CA LEU A 114 -11.51 11.38 16.78
C LEU A 114 -12.18 10.81 18.03
N VAL A 115 -11.77 9.63 18.47
CA VAL A 115 -12.45 8.86 19.53
C VAL A 115 -11.98 9.31 20.90
N THR A 116 -10.66 9.33 21.13
CA THR A 116 -10.06 9.73 22.43
C THR A 116 -8.69 10.40 22.23
N GLY A 117 -8.16 10.98 23.31
CA GLY A 117 -6.84 11.60 23.34
C GLY A 117 -6.90 13.10 23.07
N ASN A 118 -6.92 13.90 24.13
CA ASN A 118 -6.81 15.36 24.07
C ASN A 118 -7.70 16.02 23.01
N THR A 119 -8.98 15.64 22.95
CA THR A 119 -9.98 16.15 22.00
C THR A 119 -10.23 17.66 22.13
N ASP A 120 -9.81 18.26 23.25
CA ASP A 120 -9.78 19.71 23.48
C ASP A 120 -8.62 20.41 22.77
N LEU A 121 -7.55 19.68 22.41
CA LEU A 121 -6.36 20.19 21.72
C LEU A 121 -6.42 19.88 20.22
N PHE A 122 -6.85 18.68 19.85
CA PHE A 122 -6.87 18.23 18.47
C PHE A 122 -8.28 18.26 17.87
N ARG A 123 -8.35 18.40 16.55
CA ARG A 123 -9.57 18.28 15.77
C ARG A 123 -9.27 17.48 14.52
N LEU A 124 -10.17 16.57 14.16
CA LEU A 124 -10.11 15.77 12.94
C LEU A 124 -11.26 16.18 12.02
N HIS A 125 -10.96 16.42 10.74
CA HIS A 125 -11.98 16.68 9.74
C HIS A 125 -12.52 15.36 9.16
N ARG A 126 -13.83 15.13 9.36
CA ARG A 126 -14.49 13.83 9.11
C ARG A 126 -14.28 13.27 7.70
N SER A 127 -14.28 14.10 6.66
CA SER A 127 -14.19 13.62 5.27
C SER A 127 -12.81 13.76 4.63
N THR A 128 -11.90 14.56 5.22
CA THR A 128 -10.59 14.82 4.61
C THR A 128 -9.44 14.20 5.38
N GLY A 129 -9.69 13.71 6.60
CA GLY A 129 -8.66 13.14 7.45
C GLY A 129 -7.68 14.17 8.03
N VAL A 130 -7.87 15.47 7.79
CA VAL A 130 -6.94 16.49 8.26
C VAL A 130 -7.04 16.64 9.78
N VAL A 131 -5.93 16.39 10.47
CA VAL A 131 -5.76 16.61 11.91
C VAL A 131 -5.18 18.00 12.13
N THR A 132 -5.83 18.81 12.96
CA THR A 132 -5.44 20.19 13.26
C THR A 132 -5.31 20.41 14.75
N LEU A 133 -4.41 21.30 15.13
CA LEU A 133 -4.23 21.80 16.48
C LEU A 133 -5.10 23.05 16.68
N ARG A 134 -6.02 22.99 17.66
CA ARG A 134 -6.99 24.05 17.96
C ARG A 134 -6.35 25.32 18.53
N ARG A 135 -5.25 25.16 19.28
CA ARG A 135 -4.52 26.26 19.92
C ARG A 135 -3.05 25.90 20.10
N TYR A 136 -2.19 26.91 20.08
CA TYR A 136 -0.78 26.75 20.43
C TYR A 136 -0.62 26.23 21.88
N ILE A 137 0.39 25.38 22.10
CA ILE A 137 0.75 24.81 23.40
C ILE A 137 2.12 25.38 23.79
N PRO A 138 2.21 26.32 24.76
CA PRO A 138 3.47 26.93 25.16
C PRO A 138 4.48 25.94 25.76
N ASP A 139 4.01 25.06 26.65
CA ASP A 139 4.81 24.07 27.36
C ASP A 139 4.29 22.66 27.03
N PRO A 140 4.61 22.12 25.84
CA PRO A 140 4.05 20.85 25.42
C PRO A 140 4.68 19.66 26.15
N GLU A 141 3.88 18.63 26.42
CA GLU A 141 4.37 17.31 26.79
C GLU A 141 5.20 16.71 25.63
N PRO A 142 6.15 15.79 25.90
CA PRO A 142 7.00 15.19 24.86
C PRO A 142 6.21 14.52 23.71
N LYS A 143 5.08 13.90 24.03
CA LYS A 143 4.16 13.31 23.05
C LYS A 143 2.72 13.38 23.51
N TYR A 144 1.80 13.38 22.55
CA TYR A 144 0.37 13.17 22.75
C TYR A 144 -0.06 11.95 21.96
N GLN A 145 -0.96 11.15 22.52
CA GLN A 145 -1.56 10.02 21.80
C GLN A 145 -3.03 10.34 21.52
N ILE A 146 -3.43 10.24 20.25
CA ILE A 146 -4.81 10.40 19.82
C ILE A 146 -5.30 9.10 19.19
N SER A 147 -6.57 8.75 19.43
CA SER A 147 -7.22 7.59 18.82
C SER A 147 -8.16 8.07 17.74
N VAL A 148 -7.94 7.57 16.52
CA VAL A 148 -8.75 7.87 15.34
C VAL A 148 -9.46 6.61 14.88
N LYS A 149 -10.66 6.76 14.35
CA LYS A 149 -11.48 5.69 13.81
C LYS A 149 -11.80 5.98 12.36
N ALA A 150 -11.51 5.04 11.46
CA ALA A 150 -11.98 5.04 10.09
C ALA A 150 -13.21 4.13 9.99
N THR A 151 -14.29 4.59 9.37
CA THR A 151 -15.53 3.82 9.16
C THR A 151 -16.00 4.02 7.73
N ASP A 152 -16.40 2.96 7.05
CA ASP A 152 -17.07 3.07 5.75
C ASP A 152 -18.43 3.80 5.85
N GLU A 153 -19.01 4.13 4.71
CA GLU A 153 -20.34 4.72 4.62
C GLU A 153 -21.36 3.70 4.08
N ALA A 154 -21.12 2.40 4.32
CA ALA A 154 -22.07 1.35 4.02
C ALA A 154 -23.38 1.55 4.82
N VAL A 155 -24.37 0.73 4.50
CA VAL A 155 -25.64 0.71 5.24
C VAL A 155 -25.36 0.44 6.71
N GLN A 156 -26.05 1.13 7.62
CA GLN A 156 -25.72 1.18 9.05
C GLN A 156 -25.48 -0.19 9.71
N SER A 157 -26.23 -1.23 9.33
CA SER A 157 -26.10 -2.58 9.90
C SER A 157 -24.86 -3.35 9.45
N ASP A 158 -24.20 -2.88 8.39
CA ASP A 158 -23.11 -3.57 7.70
C ASP A 158 -21.79 -2.79 7.74
N ARG A 159 -21.78 -1.62 8.39
CA ARG A 159 -20.59 -0.79 8.48
C ARG A 159 -19.44 -1.48 9.19
N LYS A 160 -18.26 -1.36 8.61
CA LYS A 160 -17.00 -1.79 9.16
C LYS A 160 -16.14 -0.59 9.51
N SER A 161 -15.26 -0.81 10.47
CA SER A 161 -14.42 0.26 11.00
C SER A 161 -13.15 -0.26 11.62
N THR A 162 -12.11 0.56 11.58
CA THR A 162 -10.81 0.28 12.18
C THR A 162 -10.38 1.46 13.04
N ASP A 163 -9.87 1.16 14.23
CA ASP A 163 -9.28 2.14 15.14
C ASP A 163 -7.75 2.14 15.00
N ALA A 164 -7.14 3.31 15.11
CA ALA A 164 -5.68 3.47 15.14
C ALA A 164 -5.26 4.52 16.17
N TYR A 165 -4.03 4.38 16.68
CA TYR A 165 -3.40 5.38 17.53
C TYR A 165 -2.37 6.17 16.73
N ILE A 166 -2.45 7.49 16.86
CA ILE A 166 -1.48 8.42 16.28
C ILE A 166 -0.71 9.08 17.41
N THR A 167 0.62 9.08 17.30
CA THR A 167 1.52 9.77 18.22
C THR A 167 1.92 11.13 17.66
N VAL A 168 1.56 12.21 18.36
CA VAL A 168 1.96 13.57 18.00
C VAL A 168 3.15 13.98 18.88
N ILE A 169 4.31 14.17 18.26
CA ILE A 169 5.59 14.42 18.91
C ILE A 169 5.85 15.92 19.00
N ALA A 170 6.10 16.43 20.20
CA ALA A 170 6.55 17.81 20.37
C ALA A 170 8.07 17.89 20.17
N LEU A 171 8.54 18.84 19.37
CA LEU A 171 9.97 19.05 19.16
C LEU A 171 10.61 19.74 20.37
N GLY A 172 11.76 19.23 20.78
CA GLY A 172 12.60 19.87 21.80
C GLY A 172 13.46 21.00 21.24
N SER A 173 13.68 22.06 22.01
CA SER A 173 14.65 23.12 21.69
C SER A 173 16.03 22.92 22.33
N GLY A 174 16.16 21.94 23.22
CA GLY A 174 17.40 21.59 23.91
C GLY A 174 18.13 20.40 23.28
N PRO A 175 19.26 19.94 23.88
CA PRO A 175 19.99 18.78 23.39
C PRO A 175 19.14 17.51 23.45
N GLY A 176 18.88 16.88 22.30
CA GLY A 176 18.12 15.64 22.20
C GLY A 176 18.98 14.38 22.10
N PRO A 177 18.35 13.20 22.04
CA PRO A 177 19.02 11.96 21.66
C PRO A 177 19.80 12.11 20.35
N VAL A 178 20.98 11.53 20.29
CA VAL A 178 21.83 11.50 19.09
C VAL A 178 21.90 10.07 18.60
N PHE A 179 21.56 9.86 17.32
CA PHE A 179 21.68 8.57 16.67
C PHE A 179 23.17 8.21 16.49
N GLU A 180 23.50 6.92 16.68
CA GLU A 180 24.89 6.44 16.55
C GLU A 180 25.39 6.49 15.10
N ASP A 181 24.48 6.34 14.14
CA ASP A 181 24.75 6.38 12.70
C ASP A 181 23.77 7.36 12.03
N ASP A 182 24.30 8.45 11.48
CA ASP A 182 23.53 9.55 10.89
C ASP A 182 23.09 9.23 9.44
N GLU A 183 23.62 8.16 8.83
CA GLU A 183 23.31 7.72 7.46
C GLU A 183 23.15 6.20 7.37
N ALA A 184 22.50 5.59 8.37
CA ALA A 184 22.29 4.14 8.37
C ALA A 184 21.51 3.70 7.12
N ALA A 185 21.96 2.59 6.53
CA ALA A 185 21.32 1.99 5.37
C ALA A 185 21.06 0.50 5.62
N GLY A 186 19.92 0.03 5.13
CA GLY A 186 19.55 -1.37 5.18
C GLY A 186 18.93 -1.81 3.86
N SER A 187 18.64 -3.11 3.77
CA SER A 187 17.97 -3.67 2.61
C SER A 187 17.05 -4.80 3.01
N VAL A 188 15.97 -4.98 2.25
CA VAL A 188 15.00 -6.04 2.45
C VAL A 188 14.60 -6.58 1.08
N TYR A 189 14.38 -7.89 0.98
CA TYR A 189 13.82 -8.45 -0.23
C TYR A 189 12.35 -8.07 -0.35
N GLU A 190 11.88 -7.89 -1.58
CA GLU A 190 10.45 -7.78 -1.83
C GLU A 190 9.72 -9.08 -1.51
N ASN A 191 8.38 -9.00 -1.50
CA ASN A 191 7.49 -10.10 -1.17
C ASN A 191 7.70 -10.73 0.22
N GLU A 192 8.56 -10.13 1.06
CA GLU A 192 8.70 -10.52 2.45
C GLU A 192 7.45 -10.07 3.23
N PRO A 193 6.97 -10.87 4.20
CA PRO A 193 5.78 -10.52 4.96
C PRO A 193 5.98 -9.24 5.78
N PRO A 194 4.88 -8.54 6.16
CA PRO A 194 4.94 -7.45 7.12
C PRO A 194 5.60 -7.89 8.44
N GLY A 195 6.39 -7.00 9.02
CA GLY A 195 7.20 -7.25 10.22
C GLY A 195 8.61 -7.78 9.93
N THR A 196 9.03 -7.83 8.66
CA THR A 196 10.38 -8.27 8.29
C THR A 196 11.40 -7.21 8.71
N SER A 197 12.37 -7.62 9.54
CA SER A 197 13.41 -6.75 10.09
C SER A 197 14.36 -6.26 8.99
N VAL A 198 14.62 -4.96 8.96
CA VAL A 198 15.53 -4.30 8.01
C VAL A 198 16.87 -3.98 8.68
N LEU A 199 16.83 -3.18 9.74
CA LEU A 199 18.00 -2.75 10.52
C LEU A 199 17.57 -2.29 11.92
N THR A 200 18.54 -2.07 12.80
CA THR A 200 18.29 -1.47 14.12
C THR A 200 18.93 -0.09 14.21
N VAL A 201 18.13 0.91 14.61
CA VAL A 201 18.64 2.25 14.95
C VAL A 201 18.79 2.40 16.46
N THR A 202 19.86 3.08 16.88
CA THR A 202 20.12 3.37 18.30
C THR A 202 20.38 4.85 18.46
N ALA A 203 19.72 5.48 19.43
CA ALA A 203 19.99 6.83 19.86
C ALA A 203 20.36 6.85 21.36
N SER A 204 21.23 7.77 21.74
CA SER A 204 21.64 7.98 23.13
C SER A 204 21.62 9.46 23.48
N LEU A 205 21.25 9.79 24.73
CA LEU A 205 21.33 11.15 25.24
C LEU A 205 22.62 11.32 26.03
N ARG A 206 23.44 12.31 25.65
CA ARG A 206 24.71 12.61 26.35
C ARG A 206 24.44 12.88 27.83
N ASP A 207 25.31 12.33 28.67
CA ASP A 207 25.27 12.48 30.13
C ASP A 207 24.01 11.94 30.83
N GLN A 208 23.15 11.20 30.11
CA GLN A 208 21.95 10.53 30.66
C GLN A 208 21.81 9.10 30.13
N ALA A 209 22.68 8.20 30.61
CA ALA A 209 22.70 6.78 30.19
C ALA A 209 21.42 5.99 30.54
N GLN A 210 20.52 6.53 31.36
CA GLN A 210 19.23 5.92 31.74
C GLN A 210 18.03 6.63 31.11
N ALA A 211 18.24 7.47 30.09
CA ALA A 211 17.15 8.09 29.36
C ALA A 211 16.27 7.01 28.71
N GLU A 212 14.96 7.05 29.00
CA GLU A 212 13.99 6.20 28.31
C GLU A 212 13.67 6.85 26.97
N ILE A 213 14.15 6.23 25.90
CA ILE A 213 14.03 6.72 24.52
C ILE A 213 13.02 5.87 23.78
N GLU A 214 12.13 6.52 23.03
CA GLU A 214 11.26 5.85 22.07
C GLU A 214 11.45 6.32 20.64
N TYR A 215 11.26 5.40 19.68
CA TYR A 215 11.43 5.64 18.25
C TYR A 215 10.09 5.69 17.49
N TYR A 216 10.01 6.55 16.49
CA TYR A 216 8.81 6.73 15.67
C TYR A 216 9.15 7.03 14.22
N VAL A 217 8.54 6.31 13.27
CA VAL A 217 8.56 6.67 11.85
C VAL A 217 7.56 7.80 11.62
N THR A 218 8.04 8.92 11.10
CA THR A 218 7.22 10.12 10.86
C THR A 218 7.01 10.41 9.39
N ASN A 219 7.84 9.85 8.52
CA ASN A 219 7.73 10.02 7.09
C ASN A 219 8.47 8.91 6.34
N VAL A 220 7.93 8.51 5.19
CA VAL A 220 8.59 7.61 4.23
C VAL A 220 8.47 8.27 2.86
N THR A 221 9.59 8.38 2.16
CA THR A 221 9.64 8.99 0.83
C THR A 221 10.40 8.09 -0.14
N GLY A 222 9.87 7.91 -1.35
CA GLY A 222 10.56 7.22 -2.42
C GLY A 222 11.43 8.14 -3.27
N GLU A 223 11.85 7.65 -4.44
CA GLU A 223 12.56 8.45 -5.44
C GLU A 223 11.73 9.71 -5.82
N GLY A 224 12.40 10.86 -5.90
CA GLY A 224 11.75 12.15 -6.17
C GLY A 224 11.09 12.82 -4.95
N GLY A 225 11.20 12.23 -3.75
CA GLY A 225 10.78 12.87 -2.49
C GLY A 225 9.27 12.90 -2.27
N ARG A 226 8.50 12.17 -3.08
CA ARG A 226 7.06 12.00 -2.86
C ARG A 226 6.84 11.12 -1.63
N GLN A 227 5.95 11.56 -0.74
CA GLN A 227 5.53 10.77 0.41
C GLN A 227 4.84 9.48 -0.06
N ALA A 228 5.34 8.36 0.45
CA ALA A 228 4.74 7.04 0.29
C ALA A 228 3.78 6.77 1.45
N ASP A 229 3.02 5.69 1.34
CA ASP A 229 2.24 5.15 2.46
C ASP A 229 3.18 4.68 3.60
N ARG A 230 2.59 4.26 4.72
CA ARG A 230 3.30 3.64 5.85
C ARG A 230 3.81 2.26 5.45
N LEU A 231 4.92 2.23 4.72
CA LEU A 231 5.60 1.02 4.25
C LEU A 231 6.58 0.45 5.28
N PHE A 232 6.97 1.25 6.27
CA PHE A 232 7.92 0.87 7.31
C PHE A 232 7.42 1.29 8.69
N ASP A 233 7.75 0.47 9.69
CA ASP A 233 7.55 0.72 11.11
C ASP A 233 8.87 0.63 11.86
N VAL A 234 8.87 1.14 13.09
CA VAL A 234 9.97 0.97 14.03
C VAL A 234 9.41 0.50 15.37
N ASP A 235 10.06 -0.51 15.97
CA ASP A 235 9.75 -0.89 17.36
C ASP A 235 10.09 0.30 18.27
N PRO A 236 9.11 0.85 19.02
CA PRO A 236 9.34 2.06 19.78
C PRO A 236 10.44 1.93 20.84
N ARG A 237 10.76 0.74 21.34
CA ARG A 237 11.75 0.56 22.43
C ARG A 237 13.06 -0.02 21.94
N LEU A 238 13.00 -0.92 20.96
CA LEU A 238 14.14 -1.66 20.45
C LEU A 238 14.81 -0.98 19.26
N GLY A 239 14.13 -0.03 18.60
CA GLY A 239 14.66 0.65 17.41
C GLY A 239 14.77 -0.26 16.19
N ILE A 240 14.12 -1.43 16.20
CA ILE A 240 14.11 -2.36 15.07
C ILE A 240 13.17 -1.79 14.00
N VAL A 241 13.73 -1.41 12.86
CA VAL A 241 12.97 -0.98 11.68
C VAL A 241 12.53 -2.22 10.92
N SER A 242 11.26 -2.27 10.55
CA SER A 242 10.65 -3.40 9.82
C SER A 242 9.68 -2.95 8.75
N THR A 243 9.35 -3.84 7.81
CA THR A 243 8.29 -3.60 6.83
C THR A 243 6.92 -3.53 7.52
N ALA A 244 6.08 -2.58 7.14
CA ALA A 244 4.69 -2.50 7.60
C ALA A 244 3.72 -3.15 6.60
N GLU A 245 4.14 -3.30 5.34
CA GLU A 245 3.39 -3.90 4.25
C GLU A 245 4.31 -4.83 3.44
N VAL A 246 3.72 -5.66 2.58
CA VAL A 246 4.48 -6.37 1.56
C VAL A 246 4.95 -5.36 0.52
N LEU A 247 6.26 -5.32 0.29
CA LEU A 247 6.85 -4.45 -0.73
C LEU A 247 6.89 -5.20 -2.06
N ASP A 248 6.61 -4.47 -3.13
CA ASP A 248 6.71 -4.88 -4.53
C ASP A 248 7.63 -3.87 -5.22
N ARG A 249 8.77 -4.33 -5.73
CA ARG A 249 9.80 -3.49 -6.33
C ARG A 249 9.38 -3.02 -7.72
N GLU A 250 8.65 -3.84 -8.46
CA GLU A 250 8.19 -3.54 -9.82
C GLU A 250 7.05 -2.52 -9.84
N ALA A 251 6.24 -2.47 -8.79
CA ALA A 251 5.20 -1.46 -8.58
C ALA A 251 5.70 -0.19 -7.85
N GLY A 252 6.88 -0.25 -7.23
CA GLY A 252 7.42 0.80 -6.36
C GLY A 252 8.81 1.31 -6.75
N PRO A 253 9.39 2.23 -5.96
CA PRO A 253 10.79 2.58 -6.05
C PRO A 253 11.73 1.48 -5.54
N ASP A 254 12.93 1.39 -6.11
CA ASP A 254 14.01 0.50 -5.65
C ASP A 254 14.52 0.83 -4.23
N TRP A 255 14.20 2.01 -3.71
CA TRP A 255 14.61 2.45 -2.37
C TRP A 255 13.68 3.50 -1.77
N TYR A 256 13.69 3.57 -0.45
CA TYR A 256 12.96 4.54 0.35
C TYR A 256 13.86 5.21 1.39
N ASP A 257 13.65 6.50 1.60
CA ASP A 257 14.18 7.23 2.75
C ASP A 257 13.12 7.21 3.87
N VAL A 258 13.50 6.77 5.07
CA VAL A 258 12.62 6.65 6.25
C VAL A 258 13.08 7.62 7.33
N GLU A 259 12.21 8.56 7.70
CA GLU A 259 12.48 9.60 8.70
C GLU A 259 12.05 9.12 10.09
N ILE A 260 13.01 8.99 11.00
CA ILE A 260 12.81 8.43 12.34
C ILE A 260 13.13 9.49 13.38
N TYR A 261 12.22 9.66 14.33
CA TYR A 261 12.43 10.47 15.53
C TYR A 261 12.70 9.59 16.74
N ALA A 262 13.66 10.00 17.57
CA ALA A 262 13.89 9.48 18.91
C ALA A 262 13.46 10.52 19.94
N ILE A 263 12.66 10.15 20.93
CA ILE A 263 12.12 11.06 21.95
C ILE A 263 12.41 10.56 23.36
N VAL A 264 12.64 11.48 24.30
CA VAL A 264 12.86 11.12 25.73
C VAL A 264 11.55 11.20 26.50
N LEU A 265 11.09 10.08 27.06
CA LEU A 265 9.80 10.01 27.76
C LEU A 265 9.82 10.63 29.16
N ASN A 266 10.87 10.37 29.94
CA ASN A 266 10.95 10.76 31.35
C ASN A 266 11.45 12.20 31.54
N SER A 267 11.04 13.11 30.66
CA SER A 267 11.47 14.51 30.65
C SER A 267 10.30 15.47 30.79
N ALA A 268 10.48 16.53 31.58
CA ALA A 268 9.45 17.56 31.79
C ALA A 268 9.24 18.47 30.57
N THR A 269 10.21 18.49 29.65
CA THR A 269 10.19 19.25 28.41
C THR A 269 10.60 18.33 27.26
N PRO A 270 10.12 18.53 26.03
CA PRO A 270 10.46 17.65 24.93
C PRO A 270 11.96 17.67 24.62
N HIS A 271 12.52 16.49 24.39
CA HIS A 271 13.89 16.28 23.88
C HIS A 271 13.81 15.28 22.75
N THR A 272 14.23 15.71 21.55
CA THR A 272 14.02 14.96 20.32
C THR A 272 15.30 14.89 19.49
N GLY A 273 15.61 13.71 18.98
CA GLY A 273 16.60 13.46 17.95
C GLY A 273 15.91 13.01 16.67
N GLN A 274 16.56 13.22 15.53
CA GLN A 274 16.05 12.79 14.23
C GLN A 274 17.20 12.14 13.45
N THR A 275 16.87 11.11 12.67
CA THR A 275 17.73 10.56 11.61
C THR A 275 16.90 10.24 10.37
N LYS A 276 17.58 10.02 9.25
CA LYS A 276 17.00 9.52 8.02
C LYS A 276 17.81 8.33 7.56
N ILE A 277 17.16 7.17 7.45
CA ILE A 277 17.79 5.94 6.96
C ILE A 277 17.36 5.65 5.53
N ARG A 278 18.20 4.95 4.77
CA ARG A 278 17.84 4.47 3.43
C ARG A 278 17.60 2.96 3.43
N VAL A 279 16.43 2.53 2.97
CA VAL A 279 16.09 1.13 2.80
C VAL A 279 16.05 0.80 1.31
N LYS A 280 16.91 -0.12 0.87
CA LYS A 280 16.90 -0.65 -0.50
C LYS A 280 15.98 -1.88 -0.59
N VAL A 281 15.10 -1.90 -1.57
CA VAL A 281 14.30 -3.09 -1.90
C VAL A 281 15.13 -3.98 -2.84
N LEU A 282 15.30 -5.24 -2.47
CA LEU A 282 16.05 -6.21 -3.25
C LEU A 282 15.09 -7.07 -4.07
N ASP A 283 15.50 -7.28 -5.30
CA ASP A 283 14.76 -8.01 -6.32
C ASP A 283 14.60 -9.50 -6.00
N LYS A 284 13.42 -10.04 -6.32
CA LYS A 284 13.14 -11.47 -6.47
C LYS A 284 12.51 -11.69 -7.83
N ASN A 285 12.96 -12.73 -8.53
CA ASN A 285 12.35 -13.15 -9.80
C ASN A 285 10.92 -13.68 -9.57
N ASP A 286 9.93 -12.82 -9.72
CA ASP A 286 8.50 -13.10 -9.53
C ASP A 286 7.62 -12.63 -10.71
N SER A 287 8.21 -11.90 -11.67
CA SER A 287 7.50 -11.26 -12.75
C SER A 287 7.94 -11.84 -14.10
N PRO A 288 7.07 -12.58 -14.81
CA PRO A 288 7.47 -13.23 -16.05
C PRO A 288 7.77 -12.22 -17.17
N PRO A 289 8.71 -12.54 -18.09
CA PRO A 289 8.96 -11.72 -19.27
C PRO A 289 7.71 -11.53 -20.12
N SER A 290 7.52 -10.32 -20.65
CA SER A 290 6.38 -9.96 -21.49
C SER A 290 6.82 -9.33 -22.81
N PHE A 291 6.09 -9.63 -23.89
CA PHE A 291 6.24 -8.95 -25.17
C PHE A 291 5.37 -7.69 -25.18
N GLN A 292 5.98 -6.51 -25.18
CA GLN A 292 5.23 -5.25 -25.23
C GLN A 292 4.97 -4.83 -26.70
N GLU A 293 3.70 -4.53 -27.01
CA GLU A 293 3.24 -3.90 -28.26
C GLU A 293 3.83 -4.49 -29.57
N MET A 294 3.70 -5.81 -29.76
CA MET A 294 4.16 -6.49 -30.98
C MET A 294 2.99 -6.83 -31.92
N PRO A 295 3.19 -6.74 -33.26
CA PRO A 295 2.25 -7.30 -34.22
C PRO A 295 2.00 -8.79 -33.98
N HIS A 296 0.75 -9.22 -34.04
CA HIS A 296 0.40 -10.64 -33.98
C HIS A 296 0.78 -11.40 -35.26
N GLU A 297 0.93 -10.68 -36.37
CA GLU A 297 1.16 -11.28 -37.69
C GLU A 297 2.35 -10.61 -38.38
N TYR A 298 3.19 -11.43 -38.99
CA TYR A 298 4.30 -11.01 -39.84
C TYR A 298 4.16 -11.69 -41.19
N SER A 299 4.23 -10.91 -42.28
CA SER A 299 4.16 -11.42 -43.65
C SER A 299 5.54 -11.47 -44.29
N VAL A 300 5.83 -12.54 -45.05
CA VAL A 300 7.09 -12.71 -45.78
C VAL A 300 6.82 -13.19 -47.21
N SER A 301 7.64 -12.75 -48.18
CA SER A 301 7.55 -13.23 -49.57
C SER A 301 8.17 -14.63 -49.69
N GLU A 302 7.58 -15.49 -50.52
CA GLU A 302 8.15 -16.80 -50.83
C GLU A 302 9.49 -16.72 -51.58
N ASP A 303 9.75 -15.62 -52.29
CA ASP A 303 11.00 -15.36 -53.02
C ASP A 303 12.15 -14.90 -52.11
N LEU A 304 11.93 -14.79 -50.79
CA LEU A 304 12.93 -14.27 -49.86
C LEU A 304 14.08 -15.29 -49.68
N PRO A 305 15.35 -14.90 -49.93
CA PRO A 305 16.46 -15.83 -49.82
C PRO A 305 16.78 -16.23 -48.37
N ALA A 306 17.49 -17.35 -48.20
CA ALA A 306 17.87 -17.86 -46.89
C ALA A 306 18.74 -16.86 -46.09
N GLY A 307 18.50 -16.79 -44.77
CA GLY A 307 19.26 -15.94 -43.85
C GLY A 307 18.74 -14.50 -43.70
N GLN A 308 17.60 -14.17 -44.31
CA GLN A 308 16.96 -12.86 -44.16
C GLN A 308 16.14 -12.76 -42.85
N VAL A 309 16.11 -11.57 -42.27
CA VAL A 309 15.37 -11.29 -41.03
C VAL A 309 13.89 -11.08 -41.34
N VAL A 310 13.01 -11.85 -40.70
CA VAL A 310 11.54 -11.72 -40.84
C VAL A 310 10.97 -10.76 -39.79
N ALA A 311 11.38 -10.93 -38.54
CA ALA A 311 10.96 -10.11 -37.41
C ALA A 311 12.05 -10.07 -36.35
N THR A 312 12.03 -9.05 -35.50
CA THR A 312 12.84 -8.99 -34.27
C THR A 312 11.89 -8.84 -33.10
N LEU A 313 11.74 -9.91 -32.33
CA LEU A 313 10.93 -9.91 -31.12
C LEU A 313 11.76 -9.34 -29.96
N ARG A 314 11.09 -8.60 -29.08
CA ARG A 314 11.66 -8.03 -27.86
C ARG A 314 10.70 -8.29 -26.72
N ALA A 315 11.13 -9.10 -25.78
CA ALA A 315 10.50 -9.21 -24.47
C ALA A 315 11.22 -8.28 -23.48
N SER A 316 10.47 -7.82 -22.49
CA SER A 316 10.97 -7.11 -21.33
C SER A 316 10.64 -7.93 -20.09
N ASP A 317 11.61 -8.04 -19.20
CA ASP A 317 11.48 -8.66 -17.90
C ASP A 317 11.80 -7.56 -16.88
N PRO A 318 10.88 -7.24 -15.96
CA PRO A 318 11.09 -6.17 -15.00
C PRO A 318 12.07 -6.57 -13.89
N ASP A 319 12.38 -7.86 -13.70
CA ASP A 319 13.26 -8.39 -12.66
C ASP A 319 14.74 -8.17 -12.99
N THR A 320 15.60 -8.14 -11.97
CA THR A 320 17.03 -7.84 -12.11
C THR A 320 17.98 -8.87 -11.46
N PRO A 321 18.96 -9.42 -12.21
CA PRO A 321 19.29 -9.16 -13.61
C PRO A 321 18.46 -10.01 -14.59
N GLY A 322 17.57 -9.37 -15.37
CA GLY A 322 16.81 -10.03 -16.44
C GLY A 322 17.65 -10.28 -17.70
N THR A 323 18.29 -11.45 -17.81
CA THR A 323 18.87 -11.89 -19.09
C THR A 323 17.90 -12.82 -19.81
N LEU A 324 17.47 -12.43 -21.00
CA LEU A 324 16.47 -13.16 -21.78
C LEU A 324 17.09 -14.05 -22.86
N SER A 325 16.47 -15.21 -23.09
CA SER A 325 16.79 -16.11 -24.20
C SER A 325 15.52 -16.44 -24.99
N TYR A 326 15.67 -16.61 -26.31
CA TYR A 326 14.56 -16.86 -27.23
C TYR A 326 14.76 -18.21 -27.91
N ALA A 327 13.71 -19.01 -27.97
CA ALA A 327 13.69 -20.31 -28.65
C ALA A 327 12.35 -20.53 -29.35
N THR A 328 12.34 -21.31 -30.42
CA THR A 328 11.11 -21.82 -31.04
C THR A 328 10.64 -23.04 -30.25
N ALA A 329 9.34 -23.08 -29.93
CA ALA A 329 8.71 -24.22 -29.27
C ALA A 329 8.48 -25.41 -30.23
#